data_AF-A0A6B3FQL1-F1
#
_entry.id   AF-A0A6B3FQL1-F1
#
_cell.length_a   1.000
_cell.length_b   1.000
_cell.length_c   1.000
_cell.angle_alpha   90.00
_cell.angle_beta   90.00
_cell.angle_gamma   90.00
#
_symmetry.space_group_name_H-M   'P 1'
#
loop_
_entity.id
_entity.type
_entity.pdbx_description
1 polymer ?
#
loop_
_entity_poly.entity_id
_entity_poly.type
_entity_poly.pdbx_seq_one_letter_code
_entity_poly.pdbx_strand_id
1 'polypeptide(L)'
;MSDTLAEGGWALAAGSLTVLLALLLRGRATRPWWRARAERAALARRPRELGRAADMAIATARRAAGPGEPALVRVAAVREVAVSHFGHRHVSHPEAAAALRARYERSGCARDCFTDAYDTT
;
A
#
# COMPACT_ATOMS: atom_id res chain seq x y z
N MET A 1 -22.11 -9.27 -61.24
CA MET A 1 -22.22 -10.16 -60.05
C MET A 1 -21.01 -10.06 -59.11
N SER A 2 -20.13 -9.07 -59.29
CA SER A 2 -18.93 -8.84 -58.47
C SER A 2 -19.11 -7.75 -57.41
N ASP A 3 -20.11 -6.88 -57.55
CA ASP A 3 -20.22 -5.66 -56.73
C ASP A 3 -20.89 -5.91 -55.36
N THR A 4 -21.77 -6.90 -55.25
CA THR A 4 -22.47 -7.24 -54.00
C THR A 4 -21.58 -7.93 -52.96
N LEU A 5 -20.51 -8.62 -53.40
CA LEU A 5 -19.52 -9.22 -52.51
C LEU A 5 -18.60 -8.17 -51.88
N ALA A 6 -18.30 -7.10 -52.62
CA ALA A 6 -17.55 -5.97 -52.08
C ALA A 6 -18.37 -5.29 -50.97
N GLU A 7 -19.63 -4.94 -51.23
CA GLU A 7 -20.50 -4.23 -50.29
C GLU A 7 -20.75 -4.99 -48.97
N GLY A 8 -20.94 -6.31 -49.03
CA GLY A 8 -21.08 -7.15 -47.83
C GLY A 8 -19.80 -7.21 -46.98
N GLY A 9 -18.63 -7.18 -47.62
CA GLY A 9 -17.33 -7.17 -46.94
C GLY A 9 -17.07 -5.88 -46.15
N TRP A 10 -17.46 -4.73 -46.70
CA TRP A 10 -17.33 -3.43 -46.03
C TRP A 10 -18.22 -3.33 -44.78
N ALA A 11 -19.44 -3.87 -44.82
CA ALA A 11 -20.34 -3.88 -43.67
C ALA A 11 -19.79 -4.71 -42.49
N LEU A 12 -19.21 -5.88 -42.78
CA LEU A 12 -18.56 -6.72 -41.76
C LEU A 12 -17.26 -6.10 -41.23
N ALA A 13 -16.46 -5.49 -42.11
CA ALA A 13 -15.26 -4.76 -41.72
C ALA A 13 -15.59 -3.55 -40.83
N ALA A 14 -16.63 -2.78 -41.18
CA ALA A 14 -17.08 -1.65 -40.38
C ALA A 14 -17.64 -2.10 -39.03
N GLY A 15 -18.48 -3.15 -39.01
CA GLY A 15 -19.03 -3.70 -37.77
C GLY A 15 -17.94 -4.21 -36.83
N SER A 16 -16.99 -5.00 -37.35
CA SER A 16 -15.86 -5.52 -36.56
C SER A 16 -14.95 -4.40 -36.02
N LEU A 17 -14.66 -3.38 -36.84
CA LEU A 17 -13.89 -2.22 -36.41
C LEU A 17 -14.59 -1.45 -35.28
N THR A 18 -15.92 -1.31 -35.37
CA THR A 18 -16.72 -0.63 -34.35
C THR A 18 -16.70 -1.38 -33.02
N VAL A 19 -16.81 -2.71 -33.04
CA VAL A 19 -16.72 -3.55 -31.84
C VAL A 19 -15.33 -3.47 -31.22
N LEU A 20 -14.26 -3.54 -32.02
CA LEU A 20 -12.88 -3.38 -31.56
C LEU A 20 -12.66 -2.01 -30.91
N LEU A 21 -13.16 -0.95 -31.54
CA LEU A 21 -13.06 0.41 -31.02
C LEU A 21 -13.83 0.57 -29.71
N ALA A 22 -15.04 0.00 -29.63
CA ALA A 22 -15.86 0.00 -28.41
C ALA A 22 -15.17 -0.75 -27.25
N LEU A 23 -14.54 -1.89 -27.53
CA LEU A 23 -13.75 -2.65 -26.54
C LEU A 23 -12.51 -1.88 -26.08
N LEU A 24 -11.80 -1.22 -26.99
CA LEU A 24 -10.64 -0.38 -26.66
C LEU A 24 -11.05 0.84 -25.81
N LEU A 25 -12.15 1.51 -26.18
CA LEU A 25 -12.68 2.65 -25.42
C LEU A 25 -13.18 2.22 -24.04
N ARG A 26 -13.85 1.06 -23.93
CA ARG A 26 -14.31 0.51 -22.65
C ARG A 26 -13.14 0.06 -21.77
N GLY A 27 -12.12 -0.57 -22.36
CA GLY A 27 -10.87 -0.91 -21.68
C GLY A 27 -10.12 0.33 -21.18
N ARG A 28 -10.11 1.40 -21.98
CA ARG A 28 -9.50 2.68 -21.63
C ARG A 28 -10.30 3.47 -20.60
N ALA A 29 -11.64 3.36 -20.60
CA ALA A 29 -12.55 4.00 -19.65
C ALA A 29 -12.60 3.28 -18.29
N THR A 30 -12.40 1.96 -18.27
CA THR A 30 -12.31 1.18 -17.03
C THR A 30 -10.94 1.31 -16.36
N ARG A 31 -9.86 1.47 -17.15
CA ARG A 31 -8.49 1.68 -16.66
C ARG A 31 -8.34 2.77 -15.58
N PRO A 32 -8.88 3.99 -15.73
CA PRO A 32 -8.79 5.02 -14.70
C PRO A 32 -9.55 4.64 -13.44
N TRP A 33 -10.68 3.93 -13.56
CA TRP A 33 -11.48 3.52 -12.42
C TRP A 33 -10.79 2.44 -11.57
N TRP A 34 -10.15 1.46 -12.22
CA TRP A 34 -9.33 0.45 -11.52
C TRP A 34 -8.13 1.06 -10.81
N ARG A 35 -7.45 2.05 -11.42
CA ARG A 35 -6.34 2.78 -10.80
C ARG A 35 -6.80 3.58 -9.57
N ALA A 36 -7.87 4.37 -9.72
CA ALA A 36 -8.43 5.12 -8.59
C ALA A 36 -8.91 4.19 -7.47
N ARG A 37 -9.50 3.03 -7.80
CA ARG A 37 -9.90 2.02 -6.81
C ARG A 37 -8.69 1.39 -6.12
N ALA A 38 -7.62 1.09 -6.87
CA ALA A 38 -6.38 0.56 -6.32
C ALA A 38 -5.70 1.57 -5.37
N GLU A 39 -5.66 2.84 -5.74
CA GLU A 39 -5.13 3.92 -4.90
C GLU A 39 -5.94 4.09 -3.62
N ARG A 40 -7.28 4.13 -3.70
CA ARG A 40 -8.14 4.19 -2.50
C ARG A 40 -7.94 2.97 -1.60
N ALA A 41 -7.83 1.78 -2.19
CA ALA A 41 -7.57 0.56 -1.43
C ALA A 41 -6.19 0.59 -0.76
N ALA A 42 -5.17 1.13 -1.42
CA ALA A 42 -3.84 1.32 -0.85
C ALA A 42 -3.84 2.32 0.31
N LEU A 43 -4.51 3.46 0.16
CA LEU A 43 -4.66 4.46 1.23
C LEU A 43 -5.41 3.89 2.45
N ALA A 44 -6.45 3.09 2.23
CA ALA A 44 -7.19 2.44 3.31
C ALA A 44 -6.40 1.34 4.04
N ARG A 45 -5.35 0.78 3.40
CA ARG A 45 -4.47 -0.24 3.99
C ARG A 45 -3.30 0.37 4.76
N ARG A 46 -2.81 1.54 4.31
CA ARG A 46 -1.68 2.26 4.92
C ARG A 46 -1.69 2.32 6.46
N PRO A 47 -2.77 2.72 7.17
CA PRO A 47 -2.73 2.76 8.63
C PRO A 47 -2.61 1.37 9.27
N ARG A 48 -3.19 0.34 8.66
CA ARG A 48 -3.09 -1.05 9.13
C ARG A 48 -1.68 -1.59 8.91
N GLU A 49 -1.08 -1.29 7.76
CA GLU A 49 0.28 -1.70 7.40
C GLU A 49 1.32 -1.01 8.29
N LEU A 50 1.19 0.29 8.55
CA LEU A 50 2.02 1.00 9.53
C LEU A 50 1.85 0.43 10.95
N GLY A 51 0.62 0.09 11.34
CA GLY A 51 0.36 -0.58 12.61
C GLY A 51 1.01 -1.96 12.71
N ARG A 52 1.11 -2.72 11.61
CA ARG A 52 1.84 -4.00 11.57
C ARG A 52 3.36 -3.80 11.53
N ALA A 53 3.83 -2.77 10.86
CA ALA A 53 5.24 -2.39 10.87
C ALA A 53 5.72 -2.05 12.29
N ALA A 54 4.91 -1.32 13.05
CA ALA A 54 5.18 -1.03 14.46
C ALA A 54 5.21 -2.29 15.32
N ASP A 55 4.25 -3.21 15.16
CA ASP A 55 4.25 -4.49 15.89
C ASP A 55 5.53 -5.30 15.59
N MET A 56 5.95 -5.37 14.33
CA MET A 56 7.18 -6.06 13.92
C MET A 56 8.44 -5.39 14.46
N ALA A 57 8.50 -4.06 14.49
CA ALA A 57 9.61 -3.32 15.08
C ALA A 57 9.72 -3.59 16.60
N ILE A 58 8.59 -3.56 17.32
CA ILE A 58 8.54 -3.89 18.75
C ILE A 58 9.02 -5.32 18.99
N ALA A 59 8.49 -6.30 18.24
CA ALA A 59 8.87 -7.69 18.38
C ALA A 59 10.35 -7.94 18.04
N THR A 60 10.92 -7.17 17.11
CA THR A 60 12.33 -7.27 16.74
C THR A 60 13.22 -6.67 17.82
N ALA A 61 12.88 -5.50 18.34
CA ALA A 61 13.60 -4.88 19.45
C ALA A 61 13.60 -5.77 20.70
N ARG A 62 12.45 -6.36 21.06
CA ARG A 62 12.34 -7.29 22.19
C ARG A 62 13.21 -8.53 22.02
N ARG A 63 13.29 -9.07 20.80
CA ARG A 63 14.14 -10.23 20.50
C ARG A 63 15.63 -9.89 20.50
N ALA A 64 15.98 -8.64 20.23
CA ALA A 64 17.36 -8.16 20.23
C ALA A 64 17.84 -7.74 21.62
N ALA A 65 16.93 -7.44 22.54
CA ALA A 65 17.25 -7.05 23.91
C ALA A 65 17.85 -8.22 24.70
N GLY A 66 18.91 -7.94 25.46
CA GLY A 66 19.50 -8.93 26.36
C GLY A 66 18.59 -9.25 27.55
N PRO A 67 18.86 -10.35 28.28
CA PRO A 67 18.11 -10.70 29.49
C PRO A 67 18.13 -9.55 30.51
N GLY A 68 16.96 -8.99 30.85
CA GLY A 68 16.82 -7.91 31.82
C GLY A 68 17.10 -6.50 31.28
N GLU A 69 17.46 -6.36 30.00
CA GLU A 69 17.63 -5.06 29.35
C GLU A 69 16.30 -4.58 28.73
N PRO A 70 15.98 -3.29 28.83
CA PRO A 70 14.78 -2.74 28.19
C PRO A 70 14.97 -2.66 26.67
N ALA A 71 13.94 -3.02 25.91
CA ALA A 71 13.98 -3.01 24.45
C ALA A 71 13.83 -1.58 23.90
N LEU A 72 14.83 -1.07 23.17
CA LEU A 72 14.75 0.23 22.51
C LEU A 72 14.05 0.13 21.14
N VAL A 73 12.85 0.67 21.03
CA VAL A 73 12.05 0.69 19.80
C VAL A 73 12.08 2.08 19.16
N ARG A 74 12.76 2.19 18.02
CA ARG A 74 12.93 3.46 17.29
C ARG A 74 11.87 3.67 16.21
N VAL A 75 11.41 4.91 16.01
CA VAL A 75 10.54 5.31 14.87
C VAL A 75 11.21 4.99 13.54
N ALA A 76 12.54 5.14 13.46
CA ALA A 76 13.32 4.77 12.28
C ALA A 76 13.14 3.28 11.90
N ALA A 77 13.09 2.38 12.88
CA ALA A 77 12.88 0.95 12.63
C ALA A 77 11.48 0.67 12.06
N VAL A 78 10.45 1.39 12.53
CA VAL A 78 9.10 1.30 11.97
C VAL A 78 9.07 1.74 10.51
N ARG A 79 9.78 2.82 10.16
CA ARG A 79 9.90 3.30 8.78
C ARG A 79 10.62 2.29 7.91
N GLU A 80 11.71 1.70 8.39
CA GLU A 80 12.47 0.68 7.68
C GLU A 80 11.63 -0.57 7.40
N VAL A 81 10.90 -1.05 8.41
CA VAL A 81 9.98 -2.19 8.25
C VAL A 81 8.85 -1.84 7.28
N ALA A 82 8.31 -0.63 7.35
CA ALA A 82 7.26 -0.15 6.46
C ALA A 82 7.70 -0.11 4.99
N VAL A 83 8.93 0.33 4.72
CA VAL A 83 9.53 0.32 3.38
C VAL A 83 9.80 -1.11 2.92
N SER A 84 10.46 -1.92 3.77
CA SER A 84 10.99 -3.24 3.38
C SER A 84 9.90 -4.30 3.25
N HIS A 85 8.89 -4.30 4.12
CA HIS A 85 7.86 -5.35 4.16
C HIS A 85 6.55 -4.97 3.46
N PHE A 86 6.22 -3.68 3.36
CA PHE A 86 4.96 -3.21 2.78
C PHE A 86 5.13 -2.39 1.49
N GLY A 87 6.38 -2.17 1.04
CA GLY A 87 6.67 -1.45 -0.20
C GLY A 87 6.28 0.02 -0.16
N HIS A 88 6.14 0.61 1.03
CA HIS A 88 5.88 2.04 1.15
C HIS A 88 7.09 2.84 0.68
N ARG A 89 6.92 3.65 -0.37
CA ARG A 89 8.02 4.49 -0.90
C ARG A 89 8.47 5.59 0.06
N HIS A 90 7.53 6.12 0.82
CA HIS A 90 7.78 7.17 1.81
C HIS A 90 6.83 7.01 2.98
N VAL A 91 7.39 7.06 4.18
CA VAL A 91 6.65 7.15 5.45
C VAL A 91 7.28 8.29 6.22
N SER A 92 6.45 9.29 6.54
CA SER A 92 6.93 10.45 7.29
C SER A 92 7.25 10.05 8.74
N HIS A 93 8.15 10.79 9.38
CA HIS A 93 8.46 10.57 10.79
C HIS A 93 7.20 10.67 11.68
N PRO A 94 6.32 11.69 11.53
CA PRO A 94 5.09 11.77 12.30
C PRO A 94 4.12 10.61 12.09
N GLU A 95 3.96 10.10 10.86
CA GLU A 95 3.10 8.94 10.59
C GLU A 95 3.62 7.69 11.30
N ALA A 96 4.92 7.42 11.20
CA ALA A 96 5.55 6.28 11.84
C ALA A 96 5.52 6.41 13.37
N ALA A 97 5.78 7.61 13.91
CA ALA A 97 5.69 7.89 15.34
C ALA A 97 4.27 7.67 15.87
N ALA A 98 3.25 8.19 15.18
CA ALA A 98 1.85 7.98 15.58
C ALA A 98 1.47 6.49 15.59
N ALA A 99 1.88 5.73 14.57
CA ALA A 99 1.64 4.29 14.51
C ALA A 99 2.38 3.55 15.64
N LEU A 100 3.61 3.95 15.95
CA LEU A 100 4.41 3.38 17.03
C LEU A 100 3.78 3.64 18.40
N ARG A 101 3.41 4.89 18.71
CA ARG A 101 2.72 5.25 19.98
C ARG A 101 1.47 4.40 20.20
N ALA A 102 0.61 4.32 19.18
CA ALA A 102 -0.64 3.57 19.26
C ALA A 102 -0.43 2.07 19.54
N ARG A 103 0.66 1.48 19.02
CA ARG A 103 0.99 0.06 19.26
C ARG A 103 1.75 -0.16 20.55
N TYR A 104 2.62 0.77 20.90
CA TYR A 104 3.38 0.77 22.15
C TYR A 104 2.42 0.74 23.36
N GLU A 105 1.40 1.60 23.35
CA GLU A 105 0.36 1.64 24.37
C GLU A 105 -0.48 0.36 24.38
N ARG A 106 -0.95 -0.08 23.21
CA ARG A 106 -1.80 -1.27 23.08
C ARG A 106 -1.12 -2.57 23.50
N SER A 107 0.19 -2.69 23.26
CA SER A 107 0.98 -3.89 23.59
C SER A 107 1.53 -3.89 25.02
N GLY A 108 1.31 -2.81 25.78
CA GLY A 108 1.87 -2.66 27.13
C GLY A 108 3.40 -2.60 27.15
N CYS A 109 4.05 -2.18 26.05
CA CYS A 109 5.51 -2.12 25.92
C CYS A 109 6.14 -1.15 26.93
N ALA A 110 5.37 -0.23 27.52
CA ALA A 110 5.87 0.69 28.54
C ALA A 110 6.47 0.01 29.79
N ARG A 111 6.24 -1.30 29.97
CA ARG A 111 6.78 -2.06 31.10
C ARG A 111 8.20 -2.58 30.86
N ASP A 112 8.60 -2.74 29.59
CA ASP A 112 9.82 -3.46 29.18
C ASP A 112 10.54 -2.82 27.98
N CYS A 113 10.05 -1.70 27.46
CA CYS A 113 10.55 -1.03 26.28
C CYS A 113 10.74 0.47 26.50
N PHE A 114 11.64 1.07 25.71
CA PHE A 114 11.76 2.51 25.52
C PHE A 114 11.49 2.88 24.07
N THR A 115 11.05 4.11 23.82
CA THR A 115 10.79 4.59 22.45
C THR A 115 11.07 6.09 22.29
N ASP A 116 11.63 6.46 21.14
CA ASP A 116 11.82 7.84 20.67
C ASP A 116 10.54 8.40 20.02
N ALA A 117 9.44 7.64 20.00
CA ALA A 117 8.21 8.06 19.34
C ALA A 117 7.60 9.33 19.94
N TYR A 118 7.90 9.66 21.21
CA TYR A 118 7.40 10.86 21.87
C TYR A 118 8.37 12.04 21.81
N ASP A 119 9.59 11.85 21.30
CA ASP A 119 10.52 12.95 21.09
C ASP A 119 10.07 13.78 19.88
N THR A 120 9.86 15.07 20.10
CA THR A 120 9.39 16.03 19.10
C THR A 120 10.53 16.82 18.45
N THR A 121 11.76 16.32 18.52
CA THR A 121 12.97 17.04 18.09
C THR A 121 13.24 16.88 16.60
#